data_AF-A0A7Z0TIW4-F1
#
_entry.id   AF-A0A7Z0TIW4-F1
#
_cell.length_a   1.000
_cell.length_b   1.000
_cell.length_c   1.000
_cell.angle_alpha   90.00
_cell.angle_beta   90.00
_cell.angle_gamma   90.00
#
_symmetry.space_group_name_H-M   'P 1'
#
loop_
_entity.id
_entity.type
_entity.pdbx_description
1 polymer ?
#
loop_
_entity_poly.entity_id
_entity_poly.type
_entity_poly.pdbx_seq_one_letter_code
_entity_poly.pdbx_strand_id
1 'polypeptide(L)'
;MTDEERTAAARERTAAEERSVFSHEPVAPDATRAYGDHPDQVVDFYAPQGGRTPAPLVVMMHGGAWRAPYDRLHVTPFARFLARRGLAVAVPEYR
;
A
#
# COMPACT_ATOMS: atom_id res chain seq x y z
N MET A 1 34.73 6.28 -9.84
CA MET A 1 33.34 6.67 -10.10
C MET A 1 33.17 8.14 -9.78
N THR A 2 32.84 8.96 -10.77
CA THR A 2 32.59 10.40 -10.61
C THR A 2 31.28 10.63 -9.83
N ASP A 3 31.07 11.85 -9.35
CA ASP A 3 29.82 12.21 -8.64
C ASP A 3 28.59 12.15 -9.57
N GLU A 4 28.83 12.43 -10.85
CA GLU A 4 27.85 12.32 -11.92
C GLU A 4 27.45 10.86 -12.17
N GLU A 5 28.42 9.94 -12.25
CA GLU A 5 28.17 8.50 -12.39
C GLU A 5 27.40 7.94 -11.18
N ARG A 6 27.72 8.39 -9.96
CA ARG A 6 26.98 7.98 -8.74
C ARG A 6 25.53 8.44 -8.78
N THR A 7 25.30 9.68 -9.21
CA THR A 7 23.96 10.28 -9.29
C THR A 7 23.12 9.58 -10.36
N ALA A 8 23.71 9.27 -11.52
CA ALA A 8 23.04 8.50 -12.57
C ALA A 8 22.61 7.11 -12.08
N ALA A 9 23.53 6.38 -11.44
CA ALA A 9 23.23 5.05 -10.89
C ALA A 9 22.15 5.11 -9.78
N ALA A 10 22.13 6.16 -8.96
CA ALA A 10 21.09 6.35 -7.95
C ALA A 10 19.71 6.57 -8.57
N ARG A 11 19.61 7.42 -9.61
CA ARG A 11 18.36 7.65 -10.34
C ARG A 11 17.82 6.38 -10.99
N GLU A 12 18.70 5.58 -11.59
CA GLU A 12 18.33 4.31 -12.21
C GLU A 12 17.76 3.32 -11.18
N ARG A 13 18.40 3.22 -10.00
CA ARG A 13 17.89 2.39 -8.89
C ARG A 13 16.52 2.86 -8.42
N THR A 14 16.34 4.16 -8.16
CA THR A 14 15.03 4.70 -7.75
C THR A 14 13.95 4.42 -8.80
N ALA A 15 14.26 4.59 -10.09
CA ALA A 15 13.31 4.28 -11.15
C ALA A 15 12.98 2.78 -11.25
N ALA A 16 13.95 1.91 -10.97
CA ALA A 16 13.73 0.46 -10.92
C ALA A 16 12.86 0.05 -9.71
N GLU A 17 13.11 0.65 -8.54
CA GLU A 17 12.29 0.46 -7.34
C GLU A 17 10.86 0.95 -7.57
N GLU A 18 10.68 2.13 -8.17
CA GLU A 18 9.37 2.68 -8.51
C GLU A 18 8.60 1.73 -9.45
N ARG A 19 9.24 1.26 -10.53
CA ARG A 19 8.63 0.28 -11.44
C ARG A 19 8.26 -1.02 -10.72
N SER A 20 9.10 -1.48 -9.80
CA SER A 20 8.82 -2.71 -9.02
C SER A 20 7.57 -2.56 -8.16
N VAL A 21 7.43 -1.44 -7.44
CA VAL A 21 6.26 -1.16 -6.60
C VAL A 21 4.98 -1.16 -7.43
N PHE A 22 4.97 -0.51 -8.59
CA PHE A 22 3.79 -0.41 -9.45
C PHE A 22 3.62 -1.58 -10.43
N SER A 23 4.45 -2.62 -10.37
CA SER A 23 4.36 -3.78 -11.27
C SER A 23 3.29 -4.80 -10.87
N HIS A 24 2.70 -4.65 -9.68
CA HIS A 24 1.71 -5.58 -9.15
C HIS A 24 0.30 -5.06 -9.40
N GLU A 25 -0.56 -5.93 -9.94
CA GLU A 25 -1.98 -5.61 -10.15
C GLU A 25 -2.67 -5.33 -8.80
N PRO A 26 -3.42 -4.22 -8.67
CA PRO A 26 -4.20 -3.95 -7.48
C PRO A 26 -5.18 -5.07 -7.12
N VAL A 27 -5.37 -5.30 -5.83
CA VAL A 27 -6.33 -6.28 -5.31
C VAL A 27 -7.50 -5.55 -4.68
N ALA A 28 -8.73 -5.89 -5.10
CA ALA A 28 -9.92 -5.29 -4.51
C ALA A 28 -10.04 -5.62 -3.00
N PRO A 29 -10.47 -4.65 -2.17
CA PRO A 29 -10.75 -4.89 -0.76
C PRO A 29 -12.02 -5.72 -0.57
N ASP A 30 -12.15 -6.36 0.60
CA ASP A 30 -13.37 -7.06 0.98
C ASP A 30 -14.48 -6.06 1.40
N ALA A 31 -14.10 -4.89 1.93
CA ALA A 31 -15.00 -3.78 2.19
C ALA A 31 -14.27 -2.43 2.19
N THR A 32 -14.96 -1.36 1.78
CA THR A 32 -14.49 0.02 1.94
C THR A 32 -15.46 0.80 2.83
N ARG A 33 -14.96 1.63 3.74
CA ARG A 33 -15.78 2.51 4.59
C ARG A 33 -15.20 3.92 4.65
N ALA A 34 -16.07 4.93 4.61
CA ALA A 34 -15.68 6.30 4.87
C ALA A 34 -15.41 6.52 6.37
N TYR A 35 -14.43 7.36 6.69
CA TYR A 35 -14.15 7.82 8.05
C TYR A 35 -14.31 9.34 8.22
N GLY A 36 -14.60 10.05 7.13
CA GLY A 36 -14.92 11.48 7.15
C GLY A 36 -15.57 11.92 5.84
N ASP A 37 -15.75 13.22 5.70
CA ASP A 37 -16.56 13.80 4.62
C ASP A 37 -15.79 13.97 3.30
N HIS A 38 -14.45 13.96 3.35
CA HIS A 38 -13.65 14.08 2.13
C HIS A 38 -13.68 12.74 1.34
N PRO A 39 -13.77 12.76 0.00
CA PRO A 39 -13.85 11.53 -0.81
C PRO A 39 -12.70 10.53 -0.58
N ASP A 40 -11.51 11.05 -0.26
CA ASP A 40 -10.31 10.27 0.04
C ASP A 40 -10.25 9.78 1.50
N GLN A 41 -11.16 10.21 2.38
CA GLN A 41 -11.22 9.75 3.77
C GLN A 41 -11.94 8.40 3.87
N VAL A 42 -11.30 7.38 3.30
CA VAL A 42 -11.79 6.01 3.25
C VAL A 42 -10.78 5.01 3.79
N VAL A 43 -11.27 3.86 4.26
CA VAL A 43 -10.48 2.71 4.67
C VAL A 43 -10.92 1.48 3.89
N ASP A 44 -9.95 0.83 3.26
CA ASP A 44 -10.10 -0.49 2.64
C ASP A 44 -9.75 -1.59 3.65
N PHE A 45 -10.63 -2.58 3.78
CA PHE A 45 -10.49 -3.70 4.71
C PHE A 45 -10.26 -5.00 3.97
N TYR A 46 -9.29 -5.78 4.46
CA TYR A 46 -9.00 -7.14 4.02
C TYR A 46 -9.20 -8.10 5.19
N ALA A 47 -10.13 -9.04 5.02
CA ALA A 47 -10.50 -10.00 6.04
C ALA A 47 -9.40 -11.07 6.21
N PRO A 48 -9.03 -11.43 7.45
CA PRO A 48 -8.06 -12.49 7.71
C PRO A 48 -8.59 -13.82 7.17
N GLN A 49 -7.72 -14.59 6.51
CA GLN A 49 -8.03 -15.93 6.02
C GLN A 49 -7.32 -16.98 6.86
N GLY A 50 -8.10 -17.87 7.46
CA GLY A 50 -7.57 -18.82 8.44
C GLY A 50 -6.98 -18.12 9.67
N GLY A 51 -6.63 -18.90 10.69
CA GLY A 51 -6.01 -18.37 11.90
C GLY A 51 -6.99 -18.04 13.03
N ARG A 52 -6.53 -17.20 13.96
CA ARG A 52 -7.21 -16.95 15.25
C ARG A 52 -8.32 -15.92 15.12
N THR A 53 -9.38 -16.12 15.89
CA THR A 53 -10.45 -15.13 16.09
C THR A 53 -10.51 -14.78 17.58
N PRO A 54 -10.37 -13.48 17.97
CA PRO A 54 -10.12 -12.34 17.10
C PRO A 54 -8.70 -12.34 16.49
N ALA A 55 -8.60 -11.84 15.25
CA ALA A 55 -7.32 -11.67 14.56
C ALA A 55 -6.66 -10.33 14.97
N PRO A 56 -5.32 -10.23 15.00
CA PRO A 56 -4.63 -8.95 15.12
C PRO A 56 -4.95 -8.04 13.92
N LEU A 57 -5.11 -6.75 14.18
CA LEU A 57 -5.30 -5.72 13.16
C LEU A 57 -3.96 -5.07 12.81
N VAL A 58 -3.66 -5.00 11.50
CA VAL A 58 -2.59 -4.20 10.92
C VAL A 58 -3.20 -2.99 10.22
N VAL A 59 -2.79 -1.79 10.61
CA VAL A 59 -3.12 -0.56 9.89
C VAL A 59 -1.93 -0.22 8.99
N MET A 60 -2.14 -0.18 7.68
CA MET A 60 -1.10 0.01 6.68
C MET A 60 -1.26 1.35 5.98
N MET A 61 -0.34 2.28 6.26
CA MET A 61 -0.29 3.59 5.62
C MET A 61 0.57 3.51 4.36
N HIS A 62 0.04 3.93 3.21
CA HIS A 62 0.83 4.00 1.98
C HIS A 62 1.76 5.22 1.96
N GLY A 63 2.87 5.11 1.23
CA GLY A 63 3.78 6.21 0.95
C GLY A 63 3.34 7.03 -0.27
N GLY A 64 4.32 7.68 -0.93
CA GLY A 64 4.08 8.51 -2.12
C GLY A 64 4.44 9.98 -1.94
N ALA A 65 5.13 10.34 -0.86
CA ALA A 65 5.57 11.71 -0.58
C ALA A 65 4.43 12.75 -0.68
N TRP A 66 3.21 12.35 -0.28
CA TRP A 66 1.98 13.17 -0.33
C TRP A 66 1.64 13.68 -1.74
N ARG A 67 2.12 13.01 -2.79
CA ARG A 67 1.83 13.38 -4.19
C ARG A 67 0.57 12.67 -4.65
N ALA A 68 -0.36 13.45 -5.22
CA ALA A 68 -1.67 12.98 -5.70
C ALA A 68 -1.66 11.73 -6.61
N PRO A 69 -0.65 11.45 -7.45
CA PRO A 69 -0.63 10.24 -8.28
C PRO A 69 -0.49 8.91 -7.51
N TYR A 70 -0.10 8.95 -6.23
CA TYR A 70 0.10 7.75 -5.43
C TYR A 70 -1.00 7.64 -4.37
N ASP A 71 -1.92 6.71 -4.61
CA ASP A 71 -3.00 6.38 -3.68
C ASP A 71 -2.73 5.04 -2.99
N ARG A 72 -3.67 4.60 -2.15
CA ARG A 72 -3.61 3.29 -1.48
C ARG A 72 -3.52 2.06 -2.40
N LEU A 73 -3.78 2.14 -3.71
CA LEU A 73 -3.91 0.96 -4.58
C LEU A 73 -2.61 0.15 -4.69
N HIS A 74 -1.46 0.82 -4.69
CA HIS A 74 -0.16 0.15 -4.86
C HIS A 74 0.27 -0.74 -3.68
N VAL A 75 -0.32 -0.57 -2.49
CA VAL A 75 -0.05 -1.43 -1.32
C VAL A 75 -1.05 -2.57 -1.16
N THR A 76 -2.12 -2.59 -1.95
CA THR A 76 -3.19 -3.61 -1.86
C THR A 76 -2.70 -5.06 -2.07
N PRO A 77 -1.71 -5.37 -2.92
CA PRO A 77 -1.20 -6.73 -3.03
C PRO A 77 -0.54 -7.21 -1.73
N PHE A 78 0.17 -6.31 -1.03
CA PHE A 78 0.79 -6.62 0.24
C PHE A 78 -0.23 -6.73 1.38
N ALA A 79 -1.26 -5.87 1.39
CA ALA A 79 -2.39 -6.01 2.30
C ALA A 79 -3.07 -7.38 2.16
N ARG A 80 -3.33 -7.82 0.92
CA ARG A 80 -3.90 -9.16 0.66
C ARG A 80 -2.97 -10.30 1.10
N PHE A 81 -1.66 -10.14 0.91
CA PHE A 81 -0.66 -11.11 1.34
C PHE A 81 -0.65 -11.33 2.87
N LEU A 82 -0.83 -10.25 3.65
CA LEU A 82 -0.97 -10.31 5.10
C LEU A 82 -2.31 -10.92 5.52
N ALA A 83 -3.40 -10.55 4.84
CA ALA A 83 -4.71 -11.12 5.09
C ALA A 83 -4.74 -12.66 4.93
N ARG A 84 -4.05 -13.19 3.91
CA ARG A 84 -3.83 -14.63 3.69
C ARG A 84 -3.03 -15.33 4.80
N ARG A 85 -2.42 -14.58 5.73
CA ARG A 85 -1.68 -15.08 6.89
C ARG A 85 -2.46 -14.95 8.21
N GLY A 86 -3.77 -14.68 8.11
CA GLY A 86 -4.65 -14.60 9.27
C GLY A 86 -4.59 -13.26 10.02
N LEU A 87 -4.13 -12.19 9.37
CA LEU A 87 -4.15 -10.83 9.90
C LEU A 87 -5.34 -10.04 9.32
N ALA A 88 -6.05 -9.27 10.14
CA ALA A 88 -6.97 -8.27 9.60
C ALA A 88 -6.15 -7.07 9.13
N VAL A 89 -6.43 -6.52 7.95
CA VAL A 89 -5.67 -5.37 7.42
C VAL A 89 -6.62 -4.23 7.08
N ALA A 90 -6.29 -3.03 7.54
CA ALA A 90 -6.94 -1.78 7.19
C ALA A 90 -5.95 -0.88 6.44
N VAL A 91 -6.33 -0.45 5.23
CA VAL A 91 -5.53 0.44 4.38
C VAL A 91 -6.30 1.75 4.21
N PRO A 92 -6.05 2.77 5.05
CA PRO A 92 -6.62 4.09 4.86
C PRO A 92 -5.99 4.82 3.68
N GLU A 93 -6.82 5.58 2.97
CA GLU A 93 -6.39 6.72 2.17
C GLU A 93 -6.47 7.98 3.05
N TYR A 94 -5.77 9.06 2.68
CA TYR A 94 -5.71 10.27 3.51
C TYR A 94 -5.69 11.57 2.71
N ARG A 95 -6.52 12.53 3.15
CA ARG A 95 -6.43 13.99 2.91
C ARG A 95 -7.09 14.76 4.04
#